data_AF-A0A9E4D0R0-F1
#
_entry.id   AF-A0A9E4D0R0-F1
#
_cell.length_a   1.000
_cell.length_b   1.000
_cell.length_c   1.000
_cell.angle_alpha   90.00
_cell.angle_beta   90.00
_cell.angle_gamma   90.00
#
_symmetry.space_group_name_H-M   'P 1'
#
loop_
_entity.id
_entity.type
_entity.pdbx_description
1 polymer ?
#
loop_
_entity_poly.entity_id
_entity_poly.type
_entity_poly.pdbx_seq_one_letter_code
_entity_poly.pdbx_strand_id
1 'polypeptide(L)'
;MSLLNAGAVSNTTSAKVADLSELAVGEMKLAKVGDRRIVLACTEAGISAFDNACPHQGYGLATGSLDGEVVTCQWHNWKFRVGDGRCLVGEEDVQSHPVSIEDGEVWVSVSEPTDEAKREQLWPSLERAVENDYRGQIARDVARLLTAGATADEIVSRAVAWRIGHNEWGMGHEMANATDCLVLSDLYQGLDKTLPVAHALAGLAEQTRGRPGTELPAPDHSVDFHSAVEGEDAAGAMAAVRAMLADASHDMLRTRFVESVGRHHLSYGHGAIYVQKAFELIDRCGWDQAEPLLTQLAATIVYMTREDTLPYMSKAMGAIAEVDLELLAGSAVGPDRGAGALELADFLIDAEQAPIGEAVDAALAGLGVEGVLDAVVLAVSRRLLRYDASVEFDHDSPFGWLDISHGLTYARAARWAWRNAPGPDAARLALFSVFLAFDTGRLERRTGIAQPVEPCSASDLVAAIANSDESSALGAASEMSIDELRDALAGVALGDMAGSFIVSAHLVKGAVAAWEEAHTVGSKLPLLAMVRLAAAPRRERFIARNAAEAIAFIQTGRPPQR
;
A
#
# COMPACT_ATOMS: atom_id res chain seq x y z
N MET A 1 18.78 -3.23 41.76
CA MET A 1 17.62 -2.66 42.46
C MET A 1 16.48 -2.60 41.46
N SER A 2 15.54 -3.52 41.64
CA SER A 2 14.37 -3.70 40.78
C SER A 2 13.35 -2.59 41.07
N LEU A 3 13.07 -1.73 40.09
CA LEU A 3 11.88 -0.92 40.08
C LEU A 3 10.78 -1.76 39.42
N LEU A 4 10.06 -2.49 40.25
CA LEU A 4 8.76 -3.05 39.91
C LEU A 4 7.83 -1.88 39.59
N ASN A 5 7.46 -1.76 38.31
CA ASN A 5 6.45 -0.83 37.87
C ASN A 5 5.10 -1.33 38.40
N ALA A 6 4.65 -0.76 39.51
CA ALA A 6 3.33 -1.01 40.09
C ALA A 6 2.28 -0.28 39.23
N GLY A 7 1.75 -0.96 38.21
CA GLY A 7 0.77 -0.33 37.31
C GLY A 7 0.26 -1.19 36.15
N ALA A 8 -0.02 -2.48 36.34
CA ALA A 8 -0.89 -3.27 35.45
C ALA A 8 -1.31 -4.54 36.20
N VAL A 9 -2.52 -4.56 36.78
CA VAL A 9 -2.99 -5.77 37.48
C VAL A 9 -3.66 -6.68 36.46
N SER A 10 -2.97 -7.75 36.04
CA SER A 10 -3.60 -8.88 35.35
C SER A 10 -4.51 -9.64 36.32
N ASN A 11 -5.69 -10.05 35.89
CA ASN A 11 -6.47 -10.99 36.69
C ASN A 11 -5.84 -12.38 36.56
N THR A 12 -5.23 -12.85 37.63
CA THR A 12 -4.67 -14.21 37.70
C THR A 12 -5.67 -15.15 38.35
N THR A 13 -6.00 -16.24 37.66
CA THR A 13 -6.82 -17.33 38.20
C THR A 13 -5.93 -18.55 38.40
N SER A 14 -5.91 -19.09 39.61
CA SER A 14 -5.19 -20.33 39.93
C SER A 14 -6.19 -21.42 40.29
N ALA A 15 -5.97 -22.64 39.79
CA ALA A 15 -6.80 -23.78 40.11
C ALA A 15 -5.98 -25.07 40.20
N LYS A 16 -6.39 -25.97 41.10
CA LYS A 16 -5.99 -27.37 41.06
C LYS A 16 -6.58 -28.01 39.81
N VAL A 17 -5.74 -28.64 39.00
CA VAL A 17 -6.14 -29.20 37.69
C VAL A 17 -5.94 -30.71 37.56
N ALA A 18 -5.08 -31.29 38.39
CA ALA A 18 -4.84 -32.73 38.45
C ALA A 18 -4.14 -33.10 39.77
N ASP A 19 -4.14 -34.38 40.12
CA ASP A 19 -3.16 -34.94 41.04
C ASP A 19 -1.93 -35.41 40.24
N LEU A 20 -0.73 -35.27 40.80
CA LEU A 20 0.54 -35.63 40.15
C LEU A 20 0.56 -37.10 39.71
N SER A 21 -0.12 -37.98 40.44
CA SER A 21 -0.25 -39.40 40.13
C SER A 21 -1.11 -39.70 38.89
N GLU A 22 -1.85 -38.72 38.37
CA GLU A 22 -2.72 -38.88 37.20
C GLU A 22 -2.00 -38.61 35.86
N LEU A 23 -0.72 -38.25 35.89
CA LEU A 23 0.08 -37.87 34.73
C LEU A 23 1.32 -38.76 34.66
N ALA A 24 1.38 -39.67 33.70
CA ALA A 24 2.61 -40.41 33.42
C ALA A 24 3.54 -39.61 32.51
N VAL A 25 4.85 -39.87 32.60
CA VAL A 25 5.84 -39.29 31.70
C VAL A 25 5.50 -39.68 30.25
N GLY A 26 5.49 -38.69 29.35
CA GLY A 26 5.11 -38.84 27.95
C GLY A 26 3.63 -38.58 27.68
N GLU A 27 2.81 -38.32 28.71
CA GLU A 27 1.39 -38.05 28.55
C GLU A 27 1.06 -36.56 28.53
N MET A 28 -0.03 -36.25 27.83
CA MET A 28 -0.69 -34.95 27.89
C MET A 28 -2.11 -35.10 28.42
N LYS A 29 -2.56 -34.12 29.21
CA LYS A 29 -3.91 -34.06 29.76
C LYS A 29 -4.54 -32.69 29.51
N LEU A 30 -5.75 -32.69 28.96
CA LEU A 30 -6.57 -31.49 28.86
C LEU A 30 -7.13 -31.10 30.24
N ALA A 31 -6.98 -29.83 30.60
CA ALA A 31 -7.49 -29.26 31.84
C ALA A 31 -8.15 -27.89 31.61
N LYS A 32 -8.75 -27.32 32.66
CA LYS A 32 -9.40 -26.01 32.62
C LYS A 32 -9.02 -25.19 33.84
N VAL A 33 -8.71 -23.91 33.63
CA VAL A 33 -8.53 -22.90 34.68
C VAL A 33 -9.44 -21.72 34.34
N GLY A 34 -10.47 -21.48 35.17
CA GLY A 34 -11.53 -20.53 34.82
C GLY A 34 -12.23 -20.96 33.52
N ASP A 35 -12.17 -20.12 32.49
CA ASP A 35 -12.67 -20.42 31.13
C ASP A 35 -11.60 -20.84 30.12
N ARG A 36 -10.32 -20.79 30.51
CA ARG A 36 -9.21 -21.19 29.64
C ARG A 36 -9.06 -22.71 29.63
N ARG A 37 -8.97 -23.29 28.43
CA ARG A 37 -8.58 -24.69 28.22
C ARG A 37 -7.07 -24.75 28.07
N ILE A 38 -6.41 -25.54 28.91
CA ILE A 38 -4.95 -25.70 28.96
C ILE A 38 -4.56 -27.17 28.81
N VAL A 39 -3.33 -27.43 28.42
CA VAL A 39 -2.75 -28.77 28.34
C VAL A 39 -1.68 -28.88 29.40
N LEU A 40 -1.73 -29.95 30.19
CA LEU A 40 -0.63 -30.40 31.01
C LEU A 40 0.19 -31.39 30.20
N ALA A 41 1.49 -31.18 30.07
CA ALA A 41 2.42 -32.13 29.50
C ALA A 41 3.38 -32.60 30.59
N CYS A 42 3.49 -33.92 30.79
CA CYS A 42 4.45 -34.52 31.71
C CYS A 42 5.61 -35.09 30.90
N THR A 43 6.80 -34.54 31.10
CA THR A 43 8.05 -35.02 30.48
C THR A 43 9.03 -35.45 31.57
N GLU A 44 10.17 -36.02 31.16
CA GLU A 44 11.27 -36.33 32.09
C GLU A 44 11.79 -35.08 32.83
N ALA A 45 11.59 -33.88 32.28
CA ALA A 45 11.96 -32.61 32.90
C ALA A 45 10.92 -32.08 33.92
N GLY A 46 9.71 -32.66 33.95
CA GLY A 46 8.63 -32.28 34.85
C GLY A 46 7.32 -31.96 34.14
N ILE A 47 6.41 -31.26 34.84
CA ILE A 47 5.10 -30.87 34.32
C ILE A 47 5.17 -29.44 33.78
N SER A 48 4.67 -29.25 32.57
CA SER A 48 4.47 -27.93 31.96
C SER A 48 2.98 -27.71 31.63
N ALA A 49 2.56 -26.45 31.60
CA ALA A 49 1.20 -26.07 31.20
C ALA A 49 1.23 -25.00 30.10
N PHE A 50 0.38 -25.16 29.09
CA PHE A 50 0.24 -24.20 27.99
C PHE A 50 -1.20 -24.20 27.44
N ASP A 51 -1.54 -23.19 26.64
CA ASP A 51 -2.87 -23.10 26.03
C ASP A 51 -3.19 -24.31 25.14
N ASN A 52 -4.41 -24.83 25.24
CA ASN A 52 -4.84 -25.92 24.37
C ASN A 52 -5.14 -25.44 22.93
N ALA A 53 -5.44 -24.16 22.73
CA ALA A 53 -5.65 -23.64 21.39
C ALA A 53 -4.30 -23.38 20.71
N CYS A 54 -4.00 -24.12 19.63
CA CYS A 54 -2.85 -23.83 18.79
C CYS A 54 -2.95 -22.38 18.24
N PRO A 55 -1.90 -21.54 18.36
CA PRO A 55 -1.94 -20.14 17.94
C PRO A 55 -2.23 -19.95 16.44
N HIS A 56 -1.99 -20.97 15.61
CA HIS A 56 -2.27 -20.93 14.17
C HIS A 56 -3.77 -20.78 13.85
N GLN A 57 -4.59 -21.76 14.24
CA GLN A 57 -6.03 -21.82 13.90
C GLN A 57 -6.89 -22.43 15.02
N GLY A 58 -6.38 -22.46 16.26
CA GLY A 58 -7.14 -22.82 17.45
C GLY A 58 -7.39 -24.31 17.69
N TYR A 59 -6.82 -25.22 16.88
CA TYR A 59 -6.97 -26.66 17.07
C TYR A 59 -6.36 -27.13 18.40
N GLY A 60 -6.99 -28.12 19.02
CA GLY A 60 -6.64 -28.61 20.35
C GLY A 60 -5.28 -29.30 20.37
N LEU A 61 -4.28 -28.71 21.02
CA LEU A 61 -2.95 -29.31 21.20
C LEU A 61 -2.99 -30.59 22.03
N ALA A 62 -3.98 -30.77 22.92
CA ALA A 62 -4.18 -32.01 23.66
C ALA A 62 -4.46 -33.23 22.78
N THR A 63 -4.92 -33.04 21.54
CA THR A 63 -5.13 -34.15 20.58
C THR A 63 -3.91 -34.38 19.68
N GLY A 64 -2.84 -33.60 19.88
CA GLY A 64 -1.56 -33.76 19.22
C GLY A 64 -0.75 -34.93 19.79
N SER A 65 0.53 -34.97 19.44
CA SER A 65 1.49 -35.93 19.99
C SER A 65 2.59 -35.21 20.77
N LEU A 66 3.01 -35.81 21.89
CA LEU A 66 4.16 -35.39 22.67
C LEU A 66 5.34 -36.32 22.35
N ASP A 67 6.47 -35.75 21.94
CA ASP A 67 7.73 -36.46 21.72
C ASP A 67 8.84 -35.72 22.46
N GLY A 68 9.36 -36.34 23.53
CA GLY A 68 10.25 -35.70 24.49
C GLY A 68 9.61 -34.44 25.09
N GLU A 69 10.16 -33.27 24.76
CA GLU A 69 9.66 -31.96 25.22
C GLU A 69 8.91 -31.19 24.14
N VAL A 70 8.52 -31.85 23.04
CA VAL A 70 7.89 -31.19 21.89
C VAL A 70 6.47 -31.70 21.69
N VAL A 71 5.51 -30.80 21.80
CA VAL A 71 4.13 -31.06 21.38
C VAL A 71 3.98 -30.70 19.91
N THR A 72 3.39 -31.61 19.14
CA THR A 72 3.08 -31.44 17.71
C THR A 72 1.58 -31.34 17.52
N CYS A 73 1.12 -30.21 16.98
CA CYS A 73 -0.28 -30.00 16.62
C CYS A 73 -0.70 -30.95 15.49
N GLN A 74 -1.78 -31.70 15.69
CA GLN A 74 -2.23 -32.71 14.72
C GLN A 74 -2.71 -32.12 13.38
N TRP A 75 -3.06 -30.82 13.33
CA TRP A 75 -3.67 -30.25 12.13
C TRP A 75 -2.65 -29.85 11.07
N HIS A 76 -1.77 -28.90 11.39
CA HIS A 76 -0.77 -28.35 10.45
C HIS A 76 0.67 -28.63 10.90
N ASN A 77 0.86 -29.56 11.85
CA ASN A 77 2.17 -30.02 12.32
C ASN A 77 3.05 -28.91 12.92
N TRP A 78 2.44 -27.82 13.44
CA TRP A 78 3.18 -26.83 14.22
C TRP A 78 3.71 -27.49 15.50
N LYS A 79 4.94 -27.13 15.87
CA LYS A 79 5.67 -27.77 16.96
C LYS A 79 6.05 -26.75 18.01
N PHE A 80 5.81 -27.08 19.26
CA PHE A 80 6.09 -26.20 20.38
C PHE A 80 6.88 -26.94 21.43
N ARG A 81 7.88 -26.29 22.01
CA ARG A 81 8.53 -26.80 23.22
C ARG A 81 7.58 -26.59 24.39
N VAL A 82 7.29 -27.65 25.15
CA VAL A 82 6.26 -27.59 26.21
C VAL A 82 6.69 -26.75 27.41
N GLY A 83 7.99 -26.65 27.69
CA GLY A 83 8.52 -25.95 28.86
C GLY A 83 8.40 -24.43 28.82
N ASP A 84 8.44 -23.84 27.63
CA ASP A 84 8.39 -22.37 27.43
C ASP A 84 7.43 -21.93 26.31
N GLY A 85 6.75 -22.88 25.66
CA GLY A 85 5.76 -22.60 24.62
C GLY A 85 6.37 -22.18 23.28
N ARG A 86 7.70 -22.13 23.19
CA ARG A 86 8.40 -21.64 22.00
C ARG A 86 8.06 -22.49 20.78
N CYS A 87 7.67 -21.82 19.70
CA CYS A 87 7.46 -22.39 18.40
C CYS A 87 8.79 -22.82 17.78
N LEU A 88 8.88 -24.11 17.46
CA LEU A 88 10.02 -24.72 16.79
C LEU A 88 9.75 -24.90 15.28
N VAL A 89 8.48 -25.08 14.92
CA VAL A 89 7.99 -25.17 13.55
C VAL A 89 6.64 -24.45 13.51
N GLY A 90 6.55 -23.37 12.73
CA GLY A 90 5.40 -22.46 12.70
C GLY A 90 5.85 -21.01 12.83
N GLU A 91 4.91 -20.12 13.12
CA GLU A 91 5.12 -18.66 13.06
C GLU A 91 5.09 -17.99 14.45
N GLU A 92 4.43 -18.62 15.43
CA GLU A 92 4.02 -17.97 16.67
C GLU A 92 4.08 -18.95 17.85
N ASP A 93 4.56 -18.49 19.00
CA ASP A 93 4.66 -19.26 20.24
C ASP A 93 3.26 -19.57 20.83
N VAL A 94 3.14 -20.68 21.56
CA VAL A 94 1.95 -20.95 22.37
C VAL A 94 2.12 -20.36 23.77
N GLN A 95 1.07 -19.78 24.34
CA GLN A 95 1.12 -19.21 25.68
C GLN A 95 1.34 -20.31 26.74
N SER A 96 2.43 -20.22 27.48
CA SER A 96 2.72 -21.06 28.66
C SER A 96 2.18 -20.45 29.95
N HIS A 97 1.89 -21.32 30.92
CA HIS A 97 1.31 -20.94 32.22
C HIS A 97 2.16 -21.50 33.38
N PRO A 98 2.41 -20.72 34.44
CA PRO A 98 3.10 -21.21 35.63
C PRO A 98 2.40 -22.41 36.26
N VAL A 99 3.20 -23.41 36.64
CA VAL A 99 2.79 -24.62 37.34
C VAL A 99 3.42 -24.63 38.73
N SER A 100 2.63 -24.93 39.77
CA SER A 100 3.14 -25.29 41.10
C SER A 100 2.65 -26.68 41.49
N ILE A 101 3.48 -27.40 42.25
CA ILE A 101 3.14 -28.71 42.80
C ILE A 101 3.19 -28.59 44.31
N GLU A 102 2.05 -28.81 44.97
CA GLU A 102 1.88 -28.67 46.41
C GLU A 102 1.19 -29.92 46.93
N ASP A 103 1.82 -30.65 47.87
CA ASP A 103 1.30 -31.89 48.46
C ASP A 103 0.83 -32.95 47.43
N GLY A 104 1.46 -32.99 46.26
CA GLY A 104 1.12 -33.92 45.17
C GLY A 104 -0.01 -33.43 44.27
N GLU A 105 -0.53 -32.22 44.48
CA GLU A 105 -1.53 -31.57 43.64
C GLU A 105 -0.87 -30.66 42.61
N VAL A 106 -1.34 -30.71 41.36
CA VAL A 106 -0.86 -29.84 40.27
C VAL A 106 -1.76 -28.62 40.17
N TRP A 107 -1.18 -27.44 40.37
CA TRP A 107 -1.84 -26.14 40.29
C TRP A 107 -1.32 -25.36 39.10
N VAL A 108 -2.22 -24.72 38.35
CA VAL A 108 -1.87 -23.86 37.21
C VAL A 108 -2.43 -22.48 37.44
N SER A 109 -1.61 -21.45 37.17
CA SER A 109 -2.00 -20.05 37.24
C SER A 109 -2.10 -19.45 35.84
N VAL A 110 -3.29 -19.05 35.44
CA VAL A 110 -3.54 -18.37 34.16
C VAL A 110 -3.72 -16.88 34.44
N SER A 111 -2.93 -16.04 33.78
CA SER A 111 -3.06 -14.59 33.89
C SER A 111 -3.67 -14.05 32.60
N GLU A 112 -4.76 -13.30 32.74
CA GLU A 112 -5.35 -12.54 31.63
C GLU A 112 -4.71 -11.14 31.62
N PRO A 113 -3.87 -10.82 30.62
CA PRO A 113 -3.26 -9.50 30.52
C PRO A 113 -4.32 -8.42 30.28
N THR A 114 -4.07 -7.22 30.80
CA THR A 114 -4.83 -6.02 30.41
C THR A 114 -4.65 -5.76 28.92
N ASP A 115 -5.57 -5.01 28.30
CA ASP A 115 -5.44 -4.70 26.87
C ASP A 115 -4.16 -3.90 26.55
N GLU A 116 -3.71 -3.05 27.49
CA GLU A 116 -2.40 -2.40 27.42
C GLU A 116 -1.25 -3.42 27.39
N ALA A 117 -1.24 -4.39 28.31
CA ALA A 117 -0.21 -5.43 28.35
C ALA A 117 -0.26 -6.34 27.11
N LYS A 118 -1.45 -6.61 26.55
CA LYS A 118 -1.60 -7.34 25.28
C LYS A 118 -0.95 -6.59 24.13
N ARG A 119 -1.20 -5.28 24.01
CA ARG A 119 -0.58 -4.47 22.93
C ARG A 119 0.94 -4.51 23.01
N GLU A 120 1.52 -4.33 24.20
CA GLU A 120 2.97 -4.41 24.41
C GLU A 120 3.58 -5.77 24.01
N GLN A 121 2.84 -6.87 24.21
CA GLN A 121 3.27 -8.20 23.77
C GLN A 121 3.09 -8.43 22.25
N LEU A 122 2.06 -7.82 21.66
CA LEU A 122 1.71 -8.01 20.25
C LEU A 122 2.59 -7.19 19.32
N TRP A 123 3.17 -6.06 19.74
CA TRP A 123 4.01 -5.26 18.85
C TRP A 123 5.25 -6.00 18.33
N PRO A 124 6.08 -6.63 19.18
CA PRO A 124 7.22 -7.42 18.68
C PRO A 124 6.76 -8.64 17.86
N SER A 125 5.57 -9.18 18.16
CA SER A 125 4.98 -10.29 17.40
C SER A 125 4.62 -9.87 15.98
N LEU A 126 3.98 -8.71 15.82
CA LEU A 126 3.64 -8.12 14.54
C LEU A 126 4.89 -7.74 13.73
N GLU A 127 5.87 -7.13 14.39
CA GLU A 127 7.16 -6.79 13.77
C GLU A 127 7.81 -8.06 13.20
N ARG A 128 7.94 -9.12 14.00
CA ARG A 128 8.43 -10.43 13.52
C ARG A 128 7.59 -10.96 12.34
N ALA A 129 6.26 -10.85 12.41
CA ALA A 129 5.37 -11.35 11.36
C ALA A 129 5.62 -10.63 10.02
N VAL A 130 5.78 -9.31 10.06
CA VAL A 130 6.11 -8.48 8.90
C VAL A 130 7.53 -8.75 8.40
N GLU A 131 8.52 -8.95 9.29
CA GLU A 131 9.91 -9.28 8.91
C GLU A 131 9.99 -10.54 8.04
N ASN A 132 9.23 -11.55 8.44
CA ASN A 132 9.28 -12.89 7.87
C ASN A 132 8.22 -13.13 6.80
N ASP A 133 7.35 -12.14 6.52
CA ASP A 133 6.21 -12.24 5.60
C ASP A 133 5.25 -13.39 5.99
N TYR A 134 4.95 -13.49 7.29
CA TYR A 134 3.98 -14.43 7.86
C TYR A 134 2.57 -13.84 7.81
N ARG A 135 1.97 -13.83 6.61
CA ARG A 135 0.66 -13.19 6.34
C ARG A 135 -0.45 -13.65 7.29
N GLY A 136 -0.47 -14.93 7.66
CA GLY A 136 -1.43 -15.46 8.62
C GLY A 136 -1.25 -14.85 10.01
N GLN A 137 -0.01 -14.74 10.47
CA GLN A 137 0.31 -14.08 11.74
C GLN A 137 0.04 -12.57 11.69
N ILE A 138 0.37 -11.88 10.59
CA ILE A 138 0.05 -10.45 10.40
C ILE A 138 -1.46 -10.24 10.63
N ALA A 139 -2.31 -11.00 9.96
CA ALA A 139 -3.76 -10.86 10.10
C ALA A 139 -4.24 -11.12 11.55
N ARG A 140 -3.72 -12.16 12.21
CA ARG A 140 -4.07 -12.48 13.61
C ARG A 140 -3.63 -11.38 14.57
N ASP A 141 -2.41 -10.89 14.43
CA ASP A 141 -1.86 -9.86 15.32
C ASP A 141 -2.55 -8.52 15.13
N VAL A 142 -2.88 -8.14 13.88
CA VAL A 142 -3.74 -6.98 13.59
C VAL A 142 -5.10 -7.12 14.27
N ALA A 143 -5.79 -8.25 14.12
CA ALA A 143 -7.09 -8.47 14.75
C ALA A 143 -7.02 -8.39 16.29
N ARG A 144 -5.97 -8.95 16.90
CA ARG A 144 -5.75 -8.91 18.35
C ARG A 144 -5.41 -7.51 18.84
N LEU A 145 -4.63 -6.75 18.07
CA LEU A 145 -4.31 -5.35 18.37
C LEU A 145 -5.56 -4.46 18.31
N LEU A 146 -6.39 -4.61 17.27
CA LEU A 146 -7.68 -3.94 17.17
C LEU A 146 -8.60 -4.31 18.35
N THR A 147 -8.62 -5.59 18.74
CA THR A 147 -9.37 -6.06 19.92
C THR A 147 -8.87 -5.41 21.21
N ALA A 148 -7.56 -5.21 21.33
CA ALA A 148 -6.92 -4.57 22.47
C ALA A 148 -6.95 -3.02 22.40
N GLY A 149 -7.74 -2.45 21.49
CA GLY A 149 -7.97 -1.01 21.40
C GLY A 149 -6.90 -0.22 20.64
N ALA A 150 -6.00 -0.89 19.90
CA ALA A 150 -5.16 -0.19 18.93
C ALA A 150 -6.01 0.24 17.72
N THR A 151 -5.63 1.34 17.09
CA THR A 151 -6.25 1.84 15.86
C THR A 151 -5.52 1.33 14.61
N ALA A 152 -6.19 1.34 13.46
CA ALA A 152 -5.56 1.02 12.18
C ALA A 152 -4.34 1.93 11.91
N ASP A 153 -4.49 3.22 12.22
CA ASP A 153 -3.49 4.27 12.06
C ASP A 153 -2.23 3.98 12.90
N GLU A 154 -2.38 3.60 14.18
CA GLU A 154 -1.27 3.20 15.05
C GLU A 154 -0.54 1.96 14.51
N ILE A 155 -1.28 0.96 14.03
CA ILE A 155 -0.71 -0.29 13.53
C ILE A 155 0.10 -0.05 12.25
N VAL A 156 -0.48 0.64 11.28
CA VAL A 156 0.17 0.89 9.98
C VAL A 156 1.35 1.85 10.14
N SER A 157 1.19 2.95 10.88
CA SER A 157 2.28 3.92 11.07
C SER A 157 3.49 3.29 11.75
N ARG A 158 3.28 2.49 12.80
CA ARG A 158 4.37 1.77 13.47
C ARG A 158 5.07 0.79 12.54
N ALA A 159 4.31 0.00 11.78
CA ALA A 159 4.90 -0.95 10.83
C ALA A 159 5.72 -0.24 9.75
N VAL A 160 5.17 0.84 9.17
CA VAL A 160 5.84 1.65 8.14
C VAL A 160 7.12 2.28 8.70
N ALA A 161 7.07 2.95 9.84
CA ALA A 161 8.26 3.57 10.43
C ALA A 161 9.35 2.54 10.77
N TRP A 162 8.96 1.35 11.19
CA TRP A 162 9.90 0.28 11.48
C TRP A 162 10.54 -0.33 10.21
N ARG A 163 9.80 -0.45 9.10
CA ARG A 163 10.27 -1.17 7.91
C ARG A 163 10.71 -0.34 6.73
N ILE A 164 10.23 0.89 6.57
CA ILE A 164 10.45 1.65 5.34
C ILE A 164 11.92 1.87 5.01
N GLY A 165 12.76 1.99 6.05
CA GLY A 165 14.22 2.08 5.91
C GLY A 165 14.93 0.78 5.49
N HIS A 166 14.22 -0.30 5.19
CA HIS A 166 14.81 -1.55 4.68
C HIS A 166 14.69 -1.67 3.16
N ASN A 167 14.04 -0.73 2.49
CA ASN A 167 14.03 -0.70 1.04
C ASN A 167 15.41 -0.30 0.51
N GLU A 168 15.85 -0.95 -0.57
CA GLU A 168 17.19 -0.75 -1.12
C GLU A 168 17.36 0.63 -1.78
N TRP A 169 16.29 1.19 -2.36
CA TRP A 169 16.32 2.43 -3.14
C TRP A 169 15.29 3.46 -2.66
N GLY A 170 15.03 3.47 -1.35
CA GLY A 170 13.97 4.27 -0.74
C GLY A 170 12.58 3.65 -0.85
N MET A 171 11.54 4.39 -0.47
CA MET A 171 10.14 3.96 -0.54
C MET A 171 9.61 3.71 -1.96
N GLY A 172 8.59 2.85 -2.05
CA GLY A 172 7.91 2.49 -3.29
C GLY A 172 6.40 2.25 -3.12
N HIS A 173 5.88 1.28 -3.89
CA HIS A 173 4.46 0.97 -3.94
C HIS A 173 3.88 0.50 -2.61
N GLU A 174 4.68 -0.12 -1.75
CA GLU A 174 4.29 -0.59 -0.42
C GLU A 174 3.84 0.55 0.50
N MET A 175 4.55 1.69 0.49
CA MET A 175 4.14 2.87 1.26
C MET A 175 2.88 3.51 0.69
N ALA A 176 2.83 3.68 -0.64
CA ALA A 176 1.66 4.25 -1.31
C ALA A 176 0.41 3.37 -1.09
N ASN A 177 0.56 2.05 -1.18
CA ASN A 177 -0.49 1.07 -0.90
C ASN A 177 -0.92 1.11 0.56
N ALA A 178 0.00 1.20 1.51
CA ALA A 178 -0.33 1.28 2.94
C ALA A 178 -1.16 2.53 3.27
N THR A 179 -0.80 3.67 2.65
CA THR A 179 -1.54 4.93 2.78
C THR A 179 -2.98 4.81 2.29
N ASP A 180 -3.18 4.27 1.08
CA ASP A 180 -4.53 4.11 0.51
C ASP A 180 -5.32 2.97 1.20
N CYS A 181 -4.66 1.92 1.70
CA CYS A 181 -5.31 0.90 2.54
C CYS A 181 -5.85 1.48 3.85
N LEU A 182 -5.16 2.46 4.46
CA LEU A 182 -5.68 3.17 5.62
C LEU A 182 -6.95 3.94 5.27
N VAL A 183 -6.98 4.64 4.12
CA VAL A 183 -8.20 5.31 3.62
C VAL A 183 -9.34 4.31 3.46
N LEU A 184 -9.08 3.15 2.85
CA LEU A 184 -10.10 2.10 2.71
C LEU A 184 -10.53 1.51 4.06
N SER A 185 -9.67 1.51 5.08
CA SER A 185 -9.99 1.00 6.41
C SER A 185 -11.13 1.77 7.10
N ASP A 186 -11.42 2.99 6.66
CA ASP A 186 -12.50 3.82 7.19
C ASP A 186 -13.89 3.31 6.75
N LEU A 187 -13.94 2.48 5.70
CA LEU A 187 -15.15 1.80 5.23
C LEU A 187 -15.50 0.55 6.06
N TYR A 188 -14.60 0.11 6.95
CA TYR A 188 -14.76 -1.11 7.75
C TYR A 188 -14.94 -0.78 9.23
N GLN A 189 -15.61 -1.66 9.98
CA GLN A 189 -15.92 -1.48 11.40
C GLN A 189 -15.30 -2.59 12.25
N GLY A 190 -14.82 -2.24 13.44
CA GLY A 190 -14.26 -3.21 14.39
C GLY A 190 -13.17 -4.09 13.79
N LEU A 191 -13.34 -5.41 13.89
CA LEU A 191 -12.38 -6.39 13.42
C LEU A 191 -12.33 -6.52 11.89
N ASP A 192 -13.34 -6.03 11.16
CA ASP A 192 -13.30 -6.10 9.69
C ASP A 192 -12.19 -5.18 9.13
N LYS A 193 -11.71 -4.20 9.91
CA LYS A 193 -10.51 -3.43 9.61
C LYS A 193 -9.24 -4.27 9.50
N THR A 194 -9.25 -5.52 9.98
CA THR A 194 -8.12 -6.44 9.81
C THR A 194 -7.76 -6.63 8.34
N LEU A 195 -8.75 -6.70 7.43
CA LEU A 195 -8.48 -6.92 6.01
C LEU A 195 -7.63 -5.79 5.39
N PRO A 196 -8.06 -4.51 5.39
CA PRO A 196 -7.26 -3.42 4.81
C PRO A 196 -5.92 -3.24 5.51
N VAL A 197 -5.86 -3.37 6.84
CA VAL A 197 -4.61 -3.21 7.60
C VAL A 197 -3.62 -4.35 7.31
N ALA A 198 -4.10 -5.60 7.23
CA ALA A 198 -3.24 -6.71 6.83
C ALA A 198 -2.73 -6.56 5.39
N HIS A 199 -3.56 -6.04 4.49
CA HIS A 199 -3.15 -5.76 3.10
C HIS A 199 -2.05 -4.70 3.02
N ALA A 200 -2.15 -3.62 3.83
CA ALA A 200 -1.10 -2.62 3.97
C ALA A 200 0.24 -3.24 4.40
N LEU A 201 0.21 -4.07 5.44
CA LEU A 201 1.39 -4.69 6.02
C LEU A 201 1.99 -5.80 5.15
N ALA A 202 1.17 -6.53 4.39
CA ALA A 202 1.63 -7.58 3.48
C ALA A 202 2.52 -7.01 2.36
N GLY A 203 2.15 -5.87 1.77
CA GLY A 203 2.98 -5.18 0.78
C GLY A 203 4.34 -4.76 1.35
N LEU A 204 4.34 -4.22 2.56
CA LEU A 204 5.55 -3.82 3.28
C LEU A 204 6.45 -5.02 3.61
N ALA A 205 5.85 -6.12 4.06
CA ALA A 205 6.55 -7.37 4.33
C ALA A 205 7.21 -7.92 3.06
N GLU A 206 6.47 -8.02 1.96
CA GLU A 206 6.95 -8.55 0.69
C GLU A 206 8.14 -7.74 0.14
N GLN A 207 8.03 -6.40 0.13
CA GLN A 207 9.07 -5.54 -0.46
C GLN A 207 10.35 -5.48 0.40
N THR A 208 10.23 -5.56 1.72
CA THR A 208 11.37 -5.41 2.64
C THR A 208 11.98 -6.74 3.09
N ARG A 209 11.40 -7.88 2.71
CA ARG A 209 11.80 -9.21 3.18
C ARG A 209 13.29 -9.50 2.96
N GLY A 210 13.99 -9.82 4.03
CA GLY A 210 15.41 -10.19 3.98
C GLY A 210 16.37 -9.06 3.58
N ARG A 211 15.89 -7.81 3.52
CA ARG A 211 16.74 -6.65 3.21
C ARG A 211 17.32 -6.04 4.49
N PRO A 212 18.57 -5.56 4.48
CA PRO A 212 19.16 -4.86 5.62
C PRO A 212 18.53 -3.48 5.78
N GLY A 213 18.50 -2.97 7.01
CA GLY A 213 18.12 -1.58 7.28
C GLY A 213 19.19 -0.58 6.83
N THR A 214 18.76 0.58 6.35
CA THR A 214 19.60 1.72 5.99
C THR A 214 19.87 2.58 7.23
N GLU A 215 21.14 2.87 7.50
CA GLU A 215 21.54 3.82 8.54
C GLU A 215 21.27 5.26 8.07
N LEU A 216 20.59 6.05 8.90
CA LEU A 216 20.27 7.45 8.56
C LEU A 216 21.50 8.36 8.78
N PRO A 217 21.92 9.15 7.78
CA PRO A 217 23.02 10.10 7.94
C PRO A 217 22.65 11.20 8.93
N ALA A 218 23.62 11.74 9.68
CA ALA A 218 23.40 12.83 10.63
C ALA A 218 22.77 14.06 9.94
N PRO A 219 21.92 14.85 10.62
CA PRO A 219 21.37 16.08 10.06
C PRO A 219 22.49 17.06 9.69
N ASP A 220 22.42 17.67 8.51
CA ASP A 220 23.41 18.64 8.00
C ASP A 220 22.72 19.86 7.37
N HIS A 221 22.79 21.01 8.05
CA HIS A 221 22.20 22.28 7.59
C HIS A 221 23.02 22.94 6.46
N SER A 222 24.21 22.44 6.15
CA SER A 222 25.05 22.97 5.07
C SER A 222 24.69 22.40 3.70
N VAL A 223 23.93 21.31 3.66
CA VAL A 223 23.47 20.66 2.43
C VAL A 223 22.12 21.24 2.01
N ASP A 224 22.06 21.81 0.80
CA ASP A 224 20.80 22.20 0.19
C ASP A 224 20.10 20.95 -0.39
N PHE A 225 18.85 20.72 0.02
CA PHE A 225 18.07 19.53 -0.35
C PHE A 225 17.97 19.36 -1.87
N HIS A 226 17.62 20.43 -2.59
CA HIS A 226 17.47 20.34 -4.04
C HIS A 226 18.79 20.13 -4.75
N SER A 227 19.85 20.79 -4.31
CA SER A 227 21.20 20.60 -4.87
C SER A 227 21.68 19.16 -4.67
N ALA A 228 21.38 18.53 -3.53
CA ALA A 228 21.68 17.13 -3.29
C ALA A 228 20.87 16.20 -4.20
N VAL A 229 19.57 16.49 -4.40
CA VAL A 229 18.73 15.75 -5.36
C VAL A 229 19.28 15.85 -6.78
N GLU A 230 19.60 17.06 -7.24
CA GLU A 230 20.15 17.30 -8.58
C GLU A 230 21.52 16.64 -8.78
N GLY A 231 22.34 16.62 -7.73
CA GLY A 231 23.65 15.99 -7.70
C GLY A 231 23.65 14.49 -7.46
N GLU A 232 22.48 13.85 -7.39
CA GLU A 232 22.31 12.41 -7.11
C GLU A 232 22.94 11.96 -5.77
N ASP A 233 22.98 12.86 -4.78
CA ASP A 233 23.51 12.60 -3.44
C ASP A 233 22.39 12.21 -2.46
N ALA A 234 22.07 10.91 -2.41
CA ALA A 234 21.03 10.38 -1.53
C ALA A 234 21.33 10.63 -0.05
N ALA A 235 22.58 10.48 0.38
CA ALA A 235 22.97 10.69 1.78
C ALA A 235 22.85 12.16 2.17
N GLY A 236 23.32 13.07 1.31
CA GLY A 236 23.15 14.51 1.48
C GLY A 236 21.68 14.93 1.50
N ALA A 237 20.85 14.39 0.60
CA ALA A 237 19.42 14.69 0.55
C ALA A 237 18.71 14.24 1.85
N MET A 238 19.03 13.03 2.35
CA MET A 238 18.53 12.54 3.63
C MET A 238 19.00 13.41 4.81
N ALA A 239 20.28 13.79 4.85
CA ALA A 239 20.83 14.65 5.89
C ALA A 239 20.17 16.04 5.90
N ALA A 240 19.93 16.63 4.73
CA ALA A 240 19.23 17.90 4.57
C ALA A 240 17.77 17.80 5.06
N VAL A 241 17.06 16.71 4.76
CA VAL A 241 15.70 16.48 5.28
C VAL A 241 15.67 16.44 6.81
N ARG A 242 16.59 15.70 7.44
CA ARG A 242 16.67 15.64 8.91
C ARG A 242 16.97 17.01 9.52
N ALA A 243 17.82 17.80 8.87
CA ALA A 243 18.08 19.18 9.28
C ALA A 243 16.83 20.07 9.14
N MET A 244 16.10 19.97 8.03
CA MET A 244 14.86 20.73 7.81
C MET A 244 13.76 20.34 8.80
N LEU A 245 13.65 19.06 9.19
CA LEU A 245 12.66 18.60 10.17
C LEU A 245 12.83 19.26 11.55
N ALA A 246 14.03 19.73 11.90
CA ALA A 246 14.28 20.42 13.16
C ALA A 246 13.80 21.89 13.15
N ASP A 247 13.82 22.54 11.98
CA ASP A 247 13.74 24.00 11.87
C ASP A 247 12.55 24.52 11.01
N ALA A 248 12.06 23.71 10.07
CA ALA A 248 11.11 24.13 9.05
C ALA A 248 9.66 23.87 9.47
N SER A 249 8.73 24.69 8.98
CA SER A 249 7.31 24.37 9.11
C SER A 249 6.94 23.17 8.23
N HIS A 250 5.88 22.48 8.63
CA HIS A 250 5.30 21.37 7.86
C HIS A 250 4.96 21.78 6.42
N ASP A 251 4.41 22.99 6.23
CA ASP A 251 4.08 23.53 4.91
C ASP A 251 5.32 23.84 4.07
N MET A 252 6.41 24.31 4.70
CA MET A 252 7.68 24.52 4.02
C MET A 252 8.27 23.20 3.54
N LEU A 253 8.28 22.16 4.39
CA LEU A 253 8.72 20.81 4.00
C LEU A 253 7.90 20.29 2.81
N ARG A 254 6.58 20.38 2.89
CA ARG A 254 5.68 19.97 1.82
C ARG A 254 5.99 20.69 0.51
N THR A 255 6.17 22.01 0.58
CA THR A 255 6.55 22.85 -0.57
C THR A 255 7.88 22.39 -1.18
N ARG A 256 8.91 22.14 -0.36
CA ARG A 256 10.22 21.68 -0.86
C ARG A 256 10.16 20.37 -1.62
N PHE A 257 9.38 19.40 -1.15
CA PHE A 257 9.20 18.13 -1.84
C PHE A 257 8.40 18.29 -3.14
N VAL A 258 7.34 19.12 -3.14
CA VAL A 258 6.58 19.47 -4.35
C VAL A 258 7.46 20.17 -5.39
N GLU A 259 8.26 21.16 -4.97
CA GLU A 259 9.24 21.84 -5.84
C GLU A 259 10.23 20.83 -6.44
N SER A 260 10.71 19.86 -5.65
CA SER A 260 11.67 18.85 -6.13
C SER A 260 11.07 17.95 -7.21
N VAL A 261 9.86 17.42 -7.00
CA VAL A 261 9.21 16.54 -7.99
C VAL A 261 8.54 17.31 -9.12
N GLY A 262 8.32 18.61 -8.97
CA GLY A 262 7.83 19.49 -10.03
C GLY A 262 8.92 19.88 -11.05
N ARG A 263 10.20 19.71 -10.72
CA ARG A 263 11.33 19.96 -11.65
C ARG A 263 11.50 18.88 -12.72
N HIS A 264 11.12 17.65 -12.40
CA HIS A 264 11.38 16.48 -13.24
C HIS A 264 10.16 15.57 -13.33
N HIS A 265 9.98 14.88 -14.47
CA HIS A 265 8.97 13.84 -14.57
C HIS A 265 9.58 12.52 -14.08
N LEU A 266 9.49 12.29 -12.77
CA LEU A 266 10.23 11.21 -12.11
C LEU A 266 9.50 9.86 -12.19
N SER A 267 10.16 8.88 -12.83
CA SER A 267 9.78 7.46 -12.94
C SER A 267 8.32 7.26 -13.30
N TYR A 268 7.90 7.80 -14.45
CA TYR A 268 6.51 7.72 -14.93
C TYR A 268 5.49 8.31 -13.94
N GLY A 269 5.88 9.37 -13.24
CA GLY A 269 5.04 10.11 -12.31
C GLY A 269 5.06 9.63 -10.85
N HIS A 270 5.78 8.55 -10.53
CA HIS A 270 5.87 8.05 -9.16
C HIS A 270 6.40 9.07 -8.15
N GLY A 271 7.27 10.01 -8.57
CA GLY A 271 7.77 11.05 -7.67
C GLY A 271 6.63 11.85 -7.02
N ALA A 272 5.72 12.39 -7.81
CA ALA A 272 4.56 13.15 -7.30
C ALA A 272 3.61 12.26 -6.49
N ILE A 273 3.37 11.02 -6.94
CA ILE A 273 2.50 10.07 -6.25
C ILE A 273 3.05 9.74 -4.86
N TYR A 274 4.35 9.49 -4.73
CA TYR A 274 4.95 9.14 -3.44
C TYR A 274 5.07 10.34 -2.51
N VAL A 275 5.32 11.54 -3.04
CA VAL A 275 5.21 12.78 -2.25
C VAL A 275 3.80 12.91 -1.68
N GLN A 276 2.75 12.84 -2.52
CA GLN A 276 1.37 12.88 -2.04
C GLN A 276 1.14 11.86 -0.92
N LYS A 277 1.48 10.58 -1.16
CA LYS A 277 1.16 9.50 -0.22
C LYS A 277 1.92 9.61 1.10
N ALA A 278 3.20 9.99 1.05
CA ALA A 278 3.97 10.21 2.26
C ALA A 278 3.35 11.30 3.15
N PHE A 279 2.97 12.44 2.56
CA PHE A 279 2.36 13.53 3.33
C PHE A 279 0.93 13.21 3.77
N GLU A 280 0.11 12.53 2.97
CA GLU A 280 -1.21 12.04 3.41
C GLU A 280 -1.09 11.09 4.61
N LEU A 281 -0.09 10.20 4.60
CA LEU A 281 0.18 9.30 5.72
C LEU A 281 0.66 10.06 6.97
N ILE A 282 1.56 11.03 6.81
CA ILE A 282 2.05 11.88 7.90
C ILE A 282 0.92 12.71 8.50
N ASP A 283 0.09 13.34 7.67
CA ASP A 283 -1.03 14.16 8.12
C ASP A 283 -2.10 13.33 8.84
N ARG A 284 -2.27 12.05 8.46
CA ARG A 284 -3.17 11.09 9.13
C ARG A 284 -2.60 10.55 10.44
N CYS A 285 -1.36 10.06 10.43
CA CYS A 285 -0.78 9.31 11.55
C CYS A 285 0.04 10.16 12.52
N GLY A 286 0.29 11.43 12.19
CA GLY A 286 1.06 12.36 12.99
C GLY A 286 2.49 12.57 12.52
N TRP A 287 2.99 13.78 12.76
CA TRP A 287 4.30 14.24 12.31
C TRP A 287 5.50 13.61 13.04
N ASP A 288 5.26 12.88 14.12
CA ASP A 288 6.29 12.06 14.78
C ASP A 288 6.82 10.95 13.84
N GLN A 289 6.07 10.60 12.80
CA GLN A 289 6.44 9.61 11.79
C GLN A 289 7.19 10.20 10.57
N ALA A 290 7.40 11.53 10.55
CA ALA A 290 7.91 12.22 9.37
C ALA A 290 9.37 11.88 9.04
N GLU A 291 10.25 11.71 10.03
CA GLU A 291 11.68 11.43 9.79
C GLU A 291 11.94 10.17 8.95
N PRO A 292 11.45 8.97 9.32
CA PRO A 292 11.67 7.76 8.52
C PRO A 292 11.01 7.84 7.14
N LEU A 293 9.86 8.52 7.00
CA LEU A 293 9.19 8.67 5.72
C LEU A 293 9.92 9.66 4.80
N LEU A 294 10.15 10.88 5.23
CA LEU A 294 10.71 11.93 4.37
C LEU A 294 12.17 11.67 4.01
N THR A 295 12.95 11.01 4.87
CA THR A 295 14.31 10.60 4.51
C THR A 295 14.30 9.52 3.43
N GLN A 296 13.45 8.52 3.55
CA GLN A 296 13.32 7.49 2.52
C GLN A 296 12.72 8.04 1.22
N LEU A 297 11.81 9.02 1.30
CA LEU A 297 11.28 9.71 0.12
C LEU A 297 12.36 10.52 -0.59
N ALA A 298 13.24 11.19 0.14
CA ALA A 298 14.38 11.91 -0.44
C ALA A 298 15.34 10.96 -1.17
N ALA A 299 15.67 9.82 -0.56
CA ALA A 299 16.45 8.78 -1.21
C ALA A 299 15.76 8.26 -2.48
N THR A 300 14.45 7.99 -2.42
CA THR A 300 13.65 7.58 -3.58
C THR A 300 13.76 8.58 -4.73
N ILE A 301 13.56 9.86 -4.46
CA ILE A 301 13.61 10.92 -5.47
C ILE A 301 14.96 10.96 -6.18
N VAL A 302 16.06 10.77 -5.44
CA VAL A 302 17.42 10.71 -6.00
C VAL A 302 17.60 9.55 -6.99
N TYR A 303 17.06 8.37 -6.68
CA TYR A 303 17.23 7.18 -7.53
C TYR A 303 16.23 7.08 -8.69
N MET A 304 15.25 7.98 -8.76
CA MET A 304 14.22 7.93 -9.78
C MET A 304 14.75 8.27 -11.18
N THR A 305 14.24 7.56 -12.19
CA THR A 305 14.49 7.88 -13.60
C THR A 305 13.90 9.24 -13.95
N ARG A 306 14.69 10.15 -14.54
CA ARG A 306 14.21 11.42 -15.08
C ARG A 306 13.63 11.22 -16.48
N GLU A 307 12.35 10.86 -16.56
CA GLU A 307 11.68 10.57 -17.85
C GLU A 307 11.70 11.78 -18.79
N ASP A 308 11.67 12.99 -18.24
CA ASP A 308 11.74 14.27 -18.97
C ASP A 308 13.04 14.45 -19.77
N THR A 309 14.09 13.70 -19.44
CA THR A 309 15.36 13.71 -20.18
C THR A 309 15.38 12.72 -21.36
N LEU A 310 14.38 11.83 -21.44
CA LEU A 310 14.35 10.79 -22.46
C LEU A 310 13.80 11.30 -23.80
N PRO A 311 14.24 10.75 -24.95
CA PRO A 311 13.90 11.28 -26.26
C PRO A 311 12.40 11.39 -26.55
N TYR A 312 11.57 10.50 -25.99
CA TYR A 312 10.14 10.48 -26.25
C TYR A 312 9.39 11.67 -25.63
N MET A 313 9.95 12.29 -24.57
CA MET A 313 9.39 13.49 -23.94
C MET A 313 9.91 14.80 -24.53
N SER A 314 10.96 14.76 -25.37
CA SER A 314 11.66 15.97 -25.87
C SER A 314 10.73 17.06 -26.43
N LYS A 315 9.71 16.67 -27.21
CA LYS A 315 8.72 17.62 -27.77
C LYS A 315 7.86 18.26 -26.68
N ALA A 316 7.37 17.47 -25.73
CA ALA A 316 6.56 17.97 -24.62
C ALA A 316 7.39 18.88 -23.71
N MET A 317 8.65 18.51 -23.42
CA MET A 317 9.57 19.35 -22.65
C MET A 317 9.91 20.66 -23.36
N GLY A 318 10.08 20.63 -24.68
CA GLY A 318 10.23 21.85 -25.47
C GLY A 318 9.02 22.77 -25.34
N ALA A 319 7.81 22.23 -25.40
CA ALA A 319 6.60 23.02 -25.20
C ALA A 319 6.47 23.56 -23.75
N ILE A 320 6.76 22.74 -22.74
CA ILE A 320 6.73 23.14 -21.32
C ILE A 320 7.76 24.24 -21.03
N ALA A 321 8.93 24.22 -21.67
CA ALA A 321 9.99 25.21 -21.46
C ALA A 321 9.59 26.63 -21.92
N GLU A 322 8.65 26.75 -22.86
CA GLU A 322 8.12 28.02 -23.35
C GLU A 322 6.97 28.57 -22.48
N VAL A 323 6.49 27.80 -21.50
CA VAL A 323 5.37 28.20 -20.63
C VAL A 323 5.87 29.13 -19.53
N ASP A 324 5.20 30.29 -19.40
CA ASP A 324 5.30 31.11 -18.19
C ASP A 324 4.52 30.43 -17.05
N LEU A 325 5.24 29.66 -16.24
CA LEU A 325 4.66 28.89 -15.14
C LEU A 325 4.13 29.76 -14.00
N GLU A 326 4.65 30.97 -13.82
CA GLU A 326 4.12 31.93 -12.84
C GLU A 326 2.76 32.45 -13.31
N LEU A 327 2.65 32.78 -14.60
CA LEU A 327 1.38 33.18 -15.21
C LEU A 327 0.36 32.02 -15.15
N LEU A 328 0.78 30.79 -15.48
CA LEU A 328 -0.08 29.61 -15.38
C LEU A 328 -0.52 29.36 -13.92
N ALA A 329 0.39 29.49 -12.95
CA ALA A 329 0.04 29.37 -11.54
C ALA A 329 -0.93 30.48 -11.09
N GLY A 330 -0.88 31.65 -11.71
CA GLY A 330 -1.83 32.74 -11.47
C GLY A 330 -3.20 32.59 -12.17
N SER A 331 -3.43 31.50 -12.93
CA SER A 331 -4.65 31.33 -13.73
C SER A 331 -5.91 31.23 -12.86
N ALA A 332 -6.95 31.97 -13.25
CA ALA A 332 -8.23 32.02 -12.53
C ALA A 332 -9.19 30.91 -12.98
N VAL A 333 -10.03 30.43 -12.06
CA VAL A 333 -11.11 29.48 -12.36
C VAL A 333 -12.42 30.26 -12.58
N GLY A 334 -12.99 30.10 -13.77
CA GLY A 334 -14.27 30.66 -14.19
C GLY A 334 -15.45 29.72 -13.94
N PRO A 335 -16.68 30.21 -14.15
CA PRO A 335 -17.91 29.46 -13.85
C PRO A 335 -18.13 28.23 -14.76
N ASP A 336 -17.57 28.24 -15.97
CA ASP A 336 -17.78 27.20 -16.99
C ASP A 336 -16.74 26.07 -16.92
N ARG A 337 -16.00 25.95 -15.80
CA ARG A 337 -14.93 24.96 -15.60
C ARG A 337 -15.31 23.54 -16.03
N GLY A 338 -16.49 23.07 -15.65
CA GLY A 338 -16.94 21.71 -15.95
C GLY A 338 -17.14 21.46 -17.45
N ALA A 339 -17.76 22.41 -18.16
CA ALA A 339 -17.98 22.30 -19.60
C ALA A 339 -16.67 22.39 -20.37
N GLY A 340 -15.82 23.37 -20.06
CA GLY A 340 -14.53 23.51 -20.74
C GLY A 340 -13.54 22.39 -20.41
N ALA A 341 -13.62 21.76 -19.22
CA ALA A 341 -12.84 20.56 -18.92
C ALA A 341 -13.25 19.36 -19.79
N LEU A 342 -14.54 19.21 -20.11
CA LEU A 342 -15.02 18.18 -21.05
C LEU A 342 -14.50 18.44 -22.47
N GLU A 343 -14.57 19.69 -22.94
CA GLU A 343 -14.06 20.08 -24.26
C GLU A 343 -12.54 19.84 -24.37
N LEU A 344 -11.78 20.24 -23.34
CA LEU A 344 -10.35 19.96 -23.29
C LEU A 344 -10.07 18.45 -23.20
N ALA A 345 -10.89 17.67 -22.49
CA ALA A 345 -10.74 16.22 -22.43
C ALA A 345 -10.94 15.56 -23.80
N ASP A 346 -11.94 16.00 -24.58
CA ASP A 346 -12.15 15.54 -25.95
C ASP A 346 -10.93 15.86 -26.83
N PHE A 347 -10.40 17.09 -26.72
CA PHE A 347 -9.20 17.50 -27.44
C PHE A 347 -7.95 16.67 -27.06
N LEU A 348 -7.73 16.45 -25.77
CA LEU A 348 -6.61 15.65 -25.24
C LEU A 348 -6.64 14.20 -25.75
N ILE A 349 -7.83 13.68 -26.00
CA ILE A 349 -8.02 12.31 -26.50
C ILE A 349 -7.55 12.17 -27.94
N ASP A 350 -7.89 13.16 -28.78
CA ASP A 350 -7.67 13.12 -30.24
C ASP A 350 -6.36 13.78 -30.70
N ALA A 351 -5.61 14.39 -29.78
CA ALA A 351 -4.38 15.11 -30.11
C ALA A 351 -3.30 14.21 -30.76
N GLU A 352 -2.69 14.69 -31.84
CA GLU A 352 -1.58 14.03 -32.54
C GLU A 352 -0.22 14.19 -31.84
N GLN A 353 -0.12 15.22 -30.98
CA GLN A 353 1.04 15.53 -30.16
C GLN A 353 0.58 15.96 -28.76
N ALA A 354 1.47 15.92 -27.76
CA ALA A 354 1.14 16.37 -26.41
C ALA A 354 0.69 17.85 -26.43
N PRO A 355 -0.59 18.15 -26.12
CA PRO A 355 -1.16 19.48 -26.35
C PRO A 355 -0.92 20.40 -25.16
N ILE A 356 0.35 20.67 -24.87
CA ILE A 356 0.76 21.49 -23.72
C ILE A 356 0.28 22.94 -23.89
N GLY A 357 0.46 23.52 -25.07
CA GLY A 357 0.07 24.91 -25.33
C GLY A 357 -1.44 25.11 -25.21
N GLU A 358 -2.22 24.20 -25.79
CA GLU A 358 -3.68 24.26 -25.74
C GLU A 358 -4.22 24.07 -24.33
N ALA A 359 -3.60 23.22 -23.51
CA ALA A 359 -3.94 23.09 -22.09
C ALA A 359 -3.63 24.38 -21.30
N VAL A 360 -2.51 25.06 -21.60
CA VAL A 360 -2.16 26.36 -21.00
C VAL A 360 -3.15 27.44 -21.44
N ASP A 361 -3.47 27.53 -22.73
CA ASP A 361 -4.44 28.48 -23.24
C ASP A 361 -5.81 28.29 -22.59
N ALA A 362 -6.26 27.04 -22.44
CA ALA A 362 -7.51 26.72 -21.77
C ALA A 362 -7.47 27.09 -20.26
N ALA A 363 -6.36 26.84 -19.58
CA ALA A 363 -6.15 27.27 -18.19
C ALA A 363 -6.28 28.79 -18.05
N LEU A 364 -5.57 29.54 -18.89
CA LEU A 364 -5.57 31.01 -18.90
C LEU A 364 -6.91 31.61 -19.34
N ALA A 365 -7.67 30.90 -20.18
CA ALA A 365 -9.02 31.27 -20.60
C ALA A 365 -10.10 31.06 -19.52
N GLY A 366 -9.73 30.56 -18.34
CA GLY A 366 -10.63 30.44 -17.20
C GLY A 366 -10.85 29.01 -16.70
N LEU A 367 -10.17 27.99 -17.22
CA LEU A 367 -10.20 26.68 -16.57
C LEU A 367 -9.36 26.64 -15.30
N GLY A 368 -8.31 27.47 -15.24
CA GLY A 368 -7.25 27.34 -14.24
C GLY A 368 -6.53 25.99 -14.30
N VAL A 369 -5.53 25.81 -13.43
CA VAL A 369 -4.83 24.52 -13.27
C VAL A 369 -5.80 23.40 -12.86
N GLU A 370 -6.78 23.70 -11.99
CA GLU A 370 -7.73 22.68 -11.54
C GLU A 370 -8.62 22.15 -12.67
N GLY A 371 -9.06 22.99 -13.62
CA GLY A 371 -9.85 22.55 -14.76
C GLY A 371 -9.05 21.74 -15.78
N VAL A 372 -7.74 22.02 -15.94
CA VAL A 372 -6.84 21.16 -16.73
C VAL A 372 -6.74 19.77 -16.12
N LEU A 373 -6.59 19.67 -14.80
CA LEU A 373 -6.55 18.39 -14.09
C LEU A 373 -7.88 17.61 -14.22
N ASP A 374 -9.02 18.30 -14.19
CA ASP A 374 -10.32 17.67 -14.45
C ASP A 374 -10.38 17.06 -15.86
N ALA A 375 -9.90 17.81 -16.87
CA ALA A 375 -9.85 17.36 -18.25
C ALA A 375 -8.96 16.10 -18.40
N VAL A 376 -7.80 16.09 -17.74
CA VAL A 376 -6.88 14.95 -17.70
C VAL A 376 -7.55 13.71 -17.10
N VAL A 377 -8.22 13.85 -15.96
CA VAL A 377 -8.96 12.76 -15.30
C VAL A 377 -10.03 12.18 -16.21
N LEU A 378 -10.82 13.04 -16.85
CA LEU A 378 -11.86 12.62 -17.78
C LEU A 378 -11.26 11.91 -19.01
N ALA A 379 -10.18 12.46 -19.57
CA ALA A 379 -9.49 11.89 -20.72
C ALA A 379 -8.91 10.50 -20.44
N VAL A 380 -8.18 10.35 -19.33
CA VAL A 380 -7.61 9.06 -18.90
C VAL A 380 -8.70 8.05 -18.59
N SER A 381 -9.79 8.46 -17.93
CA SER A 381 -10.91 7.57 -17.62
C SER A 381 -11.59 7.03 -18.90
N ARG A 382 -11.77 7.87 -19.92
CA ARG A 382 -12.31 7.42 -21.22
C ARG A 382 -11.37 6.45 -21.94
N ARG A 383 -10.05 6.67 -21.87
CA ARG A 383 -9.05 5.74 -22.42
C ARG A 383 -9.07 4.39 -21.71
N LEU A 384 -9.15 4.37 -20.38
CA LEU A 384 -9.33 3.13 -19.61
C LEU A 384 -10.61 2.38 -20.03
N LEU A 385 -11.71 3.09 -20.28
CA LEU A 385 -12.98 2.47 -20.70
C LEU A 385 -12.96 1.84 -22.09
N ARG A 386 -12.03 2.23 -22.97
CA ARG A 386 -11.93 1.73 -24.35
C ARG A 386 -10.60 1.09 -24.71
N TYR A 387 -9.69 0.92 -23.75
CA TYR A 387 -8.43 0.21 -23.93
C TYR A 387 -8.64 -1.19 -24.54
N ASP A 388 -7.82 -1.54 -25.53
CA ASP A 388 -7.82 -2.86 -26.15
C ASP A 388 -7.09 -3.88 -25.25
N ALA A 389 -7.86 -4.71 -24.54
CA ALA A 389 -7.34 -5.72 -23.63
C ALA A 389 -6.54 -6.82 -24.34
N SER A 390 -6.64 -6.95 -25.68
CA SER A 390 -5.81 -7.91 -26.42
C SER A 390 -4.32 -7.55 -26.38
N VAL A 391 -3.97 -6.29 -26.11
CA VAL A 391 -2.58 -5.83 -26.00
C VAL A 391 -1.88 -6.40 -24.77
N GLU A 392 -2.62 -6.85 -23.75
CA GLU A 392 -2.04 -7.56 -22.60
C GLU A 392 -1.43 -8.93 -22.99
N PHE A 393 -1.74 -9.43 -24.19
CA PHE A 393 -1.20 -10.66 -24.74
C PHE A 393 -0.04 -10.43 -25.74
N ASP A 394 0.24 -9.17 -26.08
CA ASP A 394 1.39 -8.79 -26.88
C ASP A 394 2.64 -8.73 -25.99
N HIS A 395 3.62 -9.60 -26.23
CA HIS A 395 4.86 -9.63 -25.44
C HIS A 395 5.92 -8.66 -25.96
N ASP A 396 5.70 -8.01 -27.11
CA ASP A 396 6.61 -7.04 -27.70
C ASP A 396 6.27 -5.61 -27.28
N SER A 397 5.07 -5.38 -26.72
CA SER A 397 4.66 -4.10 -26.15
C SER A 397 5.07 -4.00 -24.67
N PRO A 398 5.81 -2.96 -24.25
CA PRO A 398 6.06 -2.71 -22.83
C PRO A 398 4.85 -2.09 -22.12
N PHE A 399 3.91 -1.51 -22.88
CA PHE A 399 2.80 -0.70 -22.38
C PHE A 399 1.51 -1.51 -22.20
N GLY A 400 0.86 -1.37 -21.05
CA GLY A 400 -0.34 -2.11 -20.65
C GLY A 400 -1.31 -1.28 -19.80
N TRP A 401 -2.29 -1.96 -19.20
CA TRP A 401 -3.29 -1.37 -18.31
C TRP A 401 -2.70 -0.54 -17.18
N LEU A 402 -1.60 -1.01 -16.59
CA LEU A 402 -0.97 -0.33 -15.46
C LEU A 402 -0.53 1.09 -15.85
N ASP A 403 0.07 1.24 -17.04
CA ASP A 403 0.53 2.55 -17.55
C ASP A 403 -0.62 3.54 -17.75
N ILE A 404 -1.81 3.07 -18.15
CA ILE A 404 -2.98 3.95 -18.27
C ILE A 404 -3.53 4.33 -16.89
N SER A 405 -3.60 3.37 -15.98
CA SER A 405 -4.08 3.61 -14.61
C SER A 405 -3.19 4.60 -13.85
N HIS A 406 -1.90 4.69 -14.19
CA HIS A 406 -0.99 5.70 -13.66
C HIS A 406 -1.47 7.12 -13.92
N GLY A 407 -2.03 7.40 -15.11
CA GLY A 407 -2.55 8.72 -15.46
C GLY A 407 -3.55 9.25 -14.44
N LEU A 408 -4.42 8.38 -13.90
CA LEU A 408 -5.41 8.76 -12.88
C LEU A 408 -4.77 9.04 -11.52
N THR A 409 -3.89 8.14 -11.06
CA THR A 409 -3.19 8.33 -9.78
C THR A 409 -2.24 9.53 -9.82
N TYR A 410 -1.62 9.82 -10.96
CA TYR A 410 -0.77 10.99 -11.15
C TYR A 410 -1.58 12.30 -11.19
N ALA A 411 -2.71 12.33 -11.89
CA ALA A 411 -3.58 13.50 -11.92
C ALA A 411 -4.03 13.89 -10.51
N ARG A 412 -4.39 12.90 -9.69
CA ARG A 412 -4.69 13.10 -8.26
C ARG A 412 -3.48 13.67 -7.50
N ALA A 413 -2.29 13.12 -7.71
CA ALA A 413 -1.07 13.61 -7.06
C ALA A 413 -0.72 15.06 -7.45
N ALA A 414 -0.86 15.40 -8.74
CA ALA A 414 -0.68 16.77 -9.23
C ALA A 414 -1.73 17.72 -8.63
N ARG A 415 -2.99 17.27 -8.49
CA ARG A 415 -4.04 18.05 -7.81
C ARG A 415 -3.75 18.26 -6.33
N TRP A 416 -3.30 17.21 -5.63
CA TRP A 416 -2.88 17.31 -4.24
C TRP A 416 -1.74 18.32 -4.09
N ALA A 417 -0.73 18.27 -4.96
CA ALA A 417 0.38 19.21 -4.95
C ALA A 417 -0.09 20.65 -5.19
N TRP A 418 -0.98 20.85 -6.18
CA TRP A 418 -1.59 22.14 -6.47
C TRP A 418 -2.34 22.74 -5.27
N ARG A 419 -3.11 21.92 -4.54
CA ARG A 419 -3.90 22.38 -3.39
C ARG A 419 -3.07 22.68 -2.15
N ASN A 420 -1.93 22.01 -1.98
CA ASN A 420 -1.14 22.09 -0.76
C ASN A 420 0.14 22.95 -0.89
N ALA A 421 0.64 23.14 -2.10
CA ALA A 421 1.80 23.98 -2.41
C ALA A 421 1.63 24.60 -3.82
N PRO A 422 0.61 25.48 -4.03
CA PRO A 422 0.39 26.11 -5.31
C PRO A 422 1.60 26.98 -5.71
N GLY A 423 2.00 26.87 -6.98
CA GLY A 423 3.13 27.60 -7.52
C GLY A 423 3.59 27.02 -8.86
N PRO A 424 4.67 27.57 -9.44
CA PRO A 424 5.18 27.18 -10.75
C PRO A 424 5.46 25.68 -10.89
N ASP A 425 6.08 25.07 -9.88
CA ASP A 425 6.43 23.64 -9.92
C ASP A 425 5.19 22.74 -9.82
N ALA A 426 4.18 23.11 -9.02
CA ALA A 426 2.90 22.39 -8.99
C ALA A 426 2.10 22.57 -10.28
N ALA A 427 2.16 23.76 -10.92
CA ALA A 427 1.60 23.97 -12.25
C ALA A 427 2.32 23.11 -13.30
N ARG A 428 3.64 22.94 -13.20
CA ARG A 428 4.39 22.03 -14.09
C ARG A 428 3.96 20.57 -13.93
N LEU A 429 3.66 20.11 -12.71
CA LEU A 429 3.07 18.77 -12.49
C LEU A 429 1.74 18.59 -13.24
N ALA A 430 0.90 19.62 -13.30
CA ALA A 430 -0.31 19.57 -14.11
C ALA A 430 -0.01 19.40 -15.62
N LEU A 431 1.02 20.08 -16.14
CA LEU A 431 1.46 19.90 -17.53
C LEU A 431 2.05 18.50 -17.80
N PHE A 432 2.77 17.91 -16.84
CA PHE A 432 3.17 16.51 -16.93
C PHE A 432 1.97 15.56 -16.94
N SER A 433 0.88 15.90 -16.25
CA SER A 433 -0.36 15.10 -16.28
C SER A 433 -1.06 15.19 -17.65
N VAL A 434 -0.97 16.34 -18.33
CA VAL A 434 -1.42 16.53 -19.72
C VAL A 434 -0.60 15.66 -20.67
N PHE A 435 0.73 15.66 -20.50
CA PHE A 435 1.60 14.77 -21.25
C PHE A 435 1.25 13.30 -21.02
N LEU A 436 1.09 12.87 -19.76
CA LEU A 436 0.73 11.49 -19.44
C LEU A 436 -0.63 11.11 -20.04
N ALA A 437 -1.64 11.98 -19.95
CA ALA A 437 -2.91 11.75 -20.63
C ALA A 437 -2.67 11.47 -22.11
N PHE A 438 -1.95 12.33 -22.82
CA PHE A 438 -1.58 12.08 -24.21
C PHE A 438 -0.83 10.76 -24.41
N ASP A 439 0.20 10.49 -23.60
CA ASP A 439 1.06 9.32 -23.74
C ASP A 439 0.30 8.01 -23.54
N THR A 440 -0.70 7.98 -22.64
CA THR A 440 -1.55 6.80 -22.45
C THR A 440 -2.34 6.38 -23.70
N GLY A 441 -2.53 7.28 -24.66
CA GLY A 441 -3.14 7.00 -25.97
C GLY A 441 -2.19 6.42 -27.02
N ARG A 442 -0.92 6.11 -26.68
CA ARG A 442 0.09 5.68 -27.66
C ARG A 442 -0.27 4.41 -28.41
N LEU A 443 -0.98 3.48 -27.77
CA LEU A 443 -1.46 2.27 -28.42
C LEU A 443 -2.61 2.58 -29.37
N GLU A 444 -3.61 3.35 -28.94
CA GLU A 444 -4.74 3.75 -29.79
C GLU A 444 -4.26 4.42 -31.09
N ARG A 445 -3.21 5.25 -31.01
CA ARG A 445 -2.60 5.88 -32.19
C ARG A 445 -1.86 4.89 -33.11
N ARG A 446 -1.42 3.74 -32.60
CA ARG A 446 -0.73 2.69 -33.39
C ARG A 446 -1.69 1.65 -33.95
N THR A 447 -2.69 1.24 -33.18
CA THR A 447 -3.57 0.10 -33.49
C THR A 447 -5.01 0.50 -33.84
N GLY A 448 -5.36 1.78 -33.65
CA GLY A 448 -6.73 2.27 -33.76
C GLY A 448 -7.47 2.27 -32.41
N ILE A 449 -8.59 3.00 -32.36
CA ILE A 449 -9.47 3.07 -31.19
C ILE A 449 -10.34 1.82 -31.17
N ALA A 450 -10.28 1.04 -30.09
CA ALA A 450 -11.14 -0.13 -29.92
C ALA A 450 -12.59 0.27 -29.64
N GLN A 451 -13.52 -0.62 -29.97
CA GLN A 451 -14.93 -0.41 -29.65
C GLN A 451 -15.12 -0.46 -28.12
N PRO A 452 -15.87 0.48 -27.53
CA PRO A 452 -16.23 0.40 -26.12
C PRO A 452 -16.94 -0.91 -25.79
N VAL A 453 -16.75 -1.40 -24.57
CA VAL A 453 -17.51 -2.55 -24.07
C VAL A 453 -18.94 -2.09 -23.81
N GLU A 454 -19.89 -2.69 -24.52
CA GLU A 454 -21.32 -2.42 -24.33
C GLU A 454 -21.82 -3.06 -23.02
N PRO A 455 -22.39 -2.27 -22.08
CA PRO A 455 -22.96 -2.81 -20.85
C PRO A 455 -24.15 -3.73 -21.13
N CYS A 456 -24.26 -4.86 -20.43
CA CYS A 456 -25.44 -5.73 -20.47
C CYS A 456 -26.24 -5.68 -19.15
N SER A 457 -27.28 -6.50 -19.01
CA SER A 457 -28.18 -6.45 -17.83
C SER A 457 -27.42 -6.65 -16.53
N ALA A 458 -27.76 -5.86 -15.51
CA ALA A 458 -27.07 -5.85 -14.21
C ALA A 458 -26.96 -7.25 -13.58
N SER A 459 -25.72 -7.63 -13.27
CA SER A 459 -25.37 -8.76 -12.41
C SER A 459 -24.83 -8.24 -11.07
N ASP A 460 -24.45 -9.13 -10.16
CA ASP A 460 -23.61 -8.73 -9.03
C ASP A 460 -22.25 -8.22 -9.54
N LEU A 461 -21.86 -7.00 -9.16
CA LEU A 461 -20.65 -6.34 -9.67
C LEU A 461 -19.38 -7.11 -9.28
N VAL A 462 -19.29 -7.56 -8.02
CA VAL A 462 -18.11 -8.27 -7.51
C VAL A 462 -17.97 -9.62 -8.22
N ALA A 463 -19.07 -10.35 -8.41
CA ALA A 463 -19.08 -11.60 -9.16
C ALA A 463 -18.71 -11.41 -10.64
N ALA A 464 -19.18 -10.33 -11.29
CA ALA A 464 -18.81 -10.05 -12.68
C ALA A 464 -17.30 -9.77 -12.82
N ILE A 465 -16.76 -8.94 -11.92
CA ILE A 465 -15.32 -8.67 -11.84
C ILE A 465 -14.53 -9.97 -11.63
N ALA A 466 -14.98 -10.83 -10.71
CA ALA A 466 -14.32 -12.10 -10.43
C ALA A 466 -14.31 -13.07 -11.61
N ASN A 467 -15.34 -13.01 -12.46
CA ASN A 467 -15.43 -13.82 -13.67
C ASN A 467 -14.78 -13.16 -14.90
N SER A 468 -14.13 -12.01 -14.73
CA SER A 468 -13.60 -11.19 -15.83
C SER A 468 -14.64 -10.84 -16.90
N ASP A 469 -15.87 -10.55 -16.48
CA ASP A 469 -16.98 -10.17 -17.36
C ASP A 469 -17.15 -8.64 -17.37
N GLU A 470 -16.43 -7.98 -18.27
CA GLU A 470 -16.44 -6.51 -18.42
C GLU A 470 -17.83 -5.94 -18.70
N SER A 471 -18.64 -6.62 -19.52
CA SER A 471 -19.96 -6.12 -19.94
C SER A 471 -20.96 -6.15 -18.79
N SER A 472 -21.03 -7.26 -18.05
CA SER A 472 -21.90 -7.39 -16.88
C SER A 472 -21.45 -6.47 -15.74
N ALA A 473 -20.12 -6.33 -15.54
CA ALA A 473 -19.57 -5.44 -14.52
C ALA A 473 -19.93 -3.96 -14.79
N LEU A 474 -19.76 -3.49 -16.03
CA LEU A 474 -20.16 -2.13 -16.41
C LEU A 474 -21.67 -1.91 -16.33
N GLY A 475 -22.47 -2.94 -16.68
CA GLY A 475 -23.92 -2.93 -16.55
C GLY A 475 -24.38 -2.74 -15.11
N ALA A 476 -23.82 -3.52 -14.19
CA ALA A 476 -24.07 -3.40 -12.75
C ALA A 476 -23.64 -2.04 -12.20
N ALA A 477 -22.44 -1.60 -12.57
CA ALA A 477 -21.84 -0.36 -12.08
C ALA A 477 -22.59 0.91 -12.54
N SER A 478 -23.23 0.87 -13.71
CA SER A 478 -23.93 2.02 -14.28
C SER A 478 -25.15 2.45 -13.46
N GLU A 479 -25.80 1.52 -12.76
CA GLU A 479 -26.97 1.79 -11.92
C GLU A 479 -26.61 2.25 -10.49
N MET A 480 -25.35 2.08 -10.09
CA MET A 480 -24.86 2.41 -8.75
C MET A 480 -24.50 3.90 -8.62
N SER A 481 -24.66 4.45 -7.43
CA SER A 481 -24.15 5.75 -7.02
C SER A 481 -22.62 5.74 -6.87
N ILE A 482 -22.01 6.92 -6.73
CA ILE A 482 -20.56 7.05 -6.49
C ILE A 482 -20.14 6.32 -5.21
N ASP A 483 -20.92 6.42 -4.13
CA ASP A 483 -20.60 5.77 -2.85
C ASP A 483 -20.75 4.25 -2.91
N GLU A 484 -21.80 3.75 -3.56
CA GLU A 484 -21.97 2.31 -3.76
C GLU A 484 -20.83 1.73 -4.61
N LEU A 485 -20.39 2.45 -5.66
CA LEU A 485 -19.24 2.05 -6.47
C LEU A 485 -17.93 2.07 -5.69
N ARG A 486 -17.72 3.07 -4.83
CA ARG A 486 -16.57 3.12 -3.93
C ARG A 486 -16.52 1.87 -3.07
N ASP A 487 -17.62 1.53 -2.40
CA ASP A 487 -17.66 0.40 -1.46
C ASP A 487 -17.41 -0.93 -2.18
N ALA A 488 -17.99 -1.12 -3.36
CA ALA A 488 -17.75 -2.30 -4.17
C ALA A 488 -16.30 -2.40 -4.68
N LEU A 489 -15.72 -1.31 -5.17
CA LEU A 489 -14.32 -1.28 -5.63
C LEU A 489 -13.33 -1.45 -4.49
N ALA A 490 -13.62 -0.94 -3.29
CA ALA A 490 -12.81 -1.19 -2.10
C ALA A 490 -12.77 -2.69 -1.76
N GLY A 491 -13.93 -3.35 -1.77
CA GLY A 491 -14.02 -4.81 -1.59
C GLY A 491 -13.26 -5.60 -2.66
N VAL A 492 -13.35 -5.18 -3.93
CA VAL A 492 -12.62 -5.79 -5.04
C VAL A 492 -11.10 -5.60 -4.90
N ALA A 493 -10.65 -4.39 -4.58
CA ALA A 493 -9.24 -4.06 -4.47
C ALA A 493 -8.55 -4.83 -3.32
N LEU A 494 -9.28 -5.07 -2.22
CA LEU A 494 -8.78 -5.81 -1.05
C LEU A 494 -9.04 -7.33 -1.12
N GLY A 495 -9.82 -7.80 -2.10
CA GLY A 495 -10.31 -9.19 -2.19
C GLY A 495 -9.34 -10.20 -2.82
N ASP A 496 -8.03 -9.92 -2.85
CA ASP A 496 -7.00 -10.76 -3.48
C ASP A 496 -7.29 -11.14 -4.95
N MET A 497 -7.92 -10.22 -5.69
CA MET A 497 -8.26 -10.38 -7.12
C MET A 497 -7.05 -10.24 -8.06
N ALA A 498 -5.85 -10.17 -7.51
CA ALA A 498 -4.58 -9.92 -8.18
C ALA A 498 -3.55 -10.99 -7.80
N GLY A 499 -2.78 -11.48 -8.79
CA GLY A 499 -1.77 -12.52 -8.59
C GLY A 499 -0.44 -12.02 -7.99
N SER A 500 -0.19 -10.72 -8.01
CA SER A 500 1.01 -10.08 -7.46
C SER A 500 0.69 -8.79 -6.73
N PHE A 501 1.60 -8.43 -5.82
CA PHE A 501 1.52 -7.19 -5.07
C PHE A 501 1.41 -5.95 -5.97
N ILE A 502 2.15 -5.89 -7.09
CA ILE A 502 2.14 -4.70 -7.96
C ILE A 502 0.76 -4.44 -8.56
N VAL A 503 0.04 -5.48 -8.97
CA VAL A 503 -1.32 -5.33 -9.51
C VAL A 503 -2.28 -4.95 -8.39
N SER A 504 -2.15 -5.57 -7.21
CA SER A 504 -2.97 -5.23 -6.03
C SER A 504 -2.82 -3.77 -5.63
N ALA A 505 -1.58 -3.28 -5.56
CA ALA A 505 -1.27 -1.88 -5.25
C ALA A 505 -1.90 -0.92 -6.27
N HIS A 506 -1.97 -1.27 -7.56
CA HIS A 506 -2.65 -0.44 -8.55
C HIS A 506 -4.18 -0.45 -8.40
N LEU A 507 -4.78 -1.59 -8.05
CA LEU A 507 -6.21 -1.65 -7.75
C LEU A 507 -6.56 -0.80 -6.53
N VAL A 508 -5.81 -0.91 -5.44
CA VAL A 508 -6.01 -0.12 -4.21
C VAL A 508 -5.83 1.38 -4.48
N LYS A 509 -4.66 1.78 -5.01
CA LYS A 509 -4.37 3.21 -5.29
C LYS A 509 -5.35 3.78 -6.31
N GLY A 510 -5.67 3.02 -7.35
CA GLY A 510 -6.59 3.41 -8.40
C GLY A 510 -8.03 3.54 -7.90
N ALA A 511 -8.50 2.65 -7.02
CA ALA A 511 -9.83 2.73 -6.41
C ALA A 511 -9.98 4.01 -5.56
N VAL A 512 -9.00 4.31 -4.70
CA VAL A 512 -9.03 5.54 -3.91
C VAL A 512 -8.92 6.77 -4.81
N ALA A 513 -8.04 6.76 -5.81
CA ALA A 513 -7.91 7.88 -6.73
C ALA A 513 -9.18 8.13 -7.55
N ALA A 514 -9.79 7.07 -8.07
CA ALA A 514 -11.05 7.16 -8.80
C ALA A 514 -12.19 7.70 -7.95
N TRP A 515 -12.28 7.28 -6.68
CA TRP A 515 -13.32 7.76 -5.78
C TRP A 515 -13.21 9.26 -5.49
N GLU A 516 -12.02 9.75 -5.16
CA GLU A 516 -11.81 11.18 -4.87
C GLU A 516 -11.95 12.05 -6.11
N GLU A 517 -11.43 11.59 -7.26
CA GLU A 517 -11.57 12.31 -8.51
C GLU A 517 -13.01 12.29 -9.02
N ALA A 518 -13.76 11.20 -8.84
CA ALA A 518 -15.18 11.13 -9.19
C ALA A 518 -16.01 12.21 -8.46
N HIS A 519 -15.72 12.45 -7.18
CA HIS A 519 -16.31 13.55 -6.41
C HIS A 519 -15.85 14.92 -6.91
N THR A 520 -14.55 15.06 -7.17
CA THR A 520 -13.96 16.33 -7.59
C THR A 520 -14.51 16.80 -8.94
N VAL A 521 -14.60 15.89 -9.92
CA VAL A 521 -15.10 16.22 -11.26
C VAL A 521 -16.62 16.08 -11.40
N GLY A 522 -17.31 15.55 -10.38
CA GLY A 522 -18.76 15.32 -10.40
C GLY A 522 -19.21 14.27 -11.41
N SER A 523 -18.43 13.20 -11.62
CA SER A 523 -18.71 12.16 -12.61
C SER A 523 -18.34 10.77 -12.12
N LYS A 524 -19.16 9.75 -12.43
CA LYS A 524 -18.85 8.34 -12.15
C LYS A 524 -17.75 7.77 -13.04
N LEU A 525 -17.31 8.52 -14.05
CA LEU A 525 -16.40 8.04 -15.09
C LEU A 525 -15.08 7.45 -14.56
N PRO A 526 -14.39 8.05 -13.57
CA PRO A 526 -13.18 7.44 -13.01
C PRO A 526 -13.44 6.10 -12.32
N LEU A 527 -14.58 5.96 -11.64
CA LEU A 527 -14.97 4.71 -10.98
C LEU A 527 -15.35 3.63 -12.01
N LEU A 528 -16.10 3.99 -13.06
CA LEU A 528 -16.43 3.07 -14.15
C LEU A 528 -15.17 2.57 -14.87
N ALA A 529 -14.19 3.46 -15.07
CA ALA A 529 -12.88 3.10 -15.62
C ALA A 529 -12.16 2.06 -14.74
N MET A 530 -12.18 2.23 -13.42
CA MET A 530 -11.60 1.27 -12.49
C MET A 530 -12.39 -0.05 -12.41
N VAL A 531 -13.72 -0.01 -12.52
CA VAL A 531 -14.54 -1.23 -12.66
C VAL A 531 -14.11 -2.02 -13.89
N ARG A 532 -13.96 -1.35 -15.04
CA ARG A 532 -13.50 -2.02 -16.25
C ARG A 532 -12.10 -2.60 -16.08
N LEU A 533 -11.16 -1.83 -15.53
CA LEU A 533 -9.80 -2.32 -15.26
C LEU A 533 -9.82 -3.58 -14.36
N ALA A 534 -10.69 -3.60 -13.35
CA ALA A 534 -10.85 -4.74 -12.44
C ALA A 534 -11.55 -5.95 -13.09
N ALA A 535 -12.45 -5.74 -14.04
CA ALA A 535 -13.14 -6.81 -14.78
C ALA A 535 -12.36 -7.31 -16.01
N ALA A 536 -11.39 -6.56 -16.51
CA ALA A 536 -10.61 -6.96 -17.68
C ALA A 536 -9.58 -8.05 -17.32
N PRO A 537 -9.23 -8.95 -18.27
CA PRO A 537 -8.10 -9.85 -18.10
C PRO A 537 -6.81 -9.07 -17.84
N ARG A 538 -6.10 -9.40 -16.75
CA ARG A 538 -4.79 -8.84 -16.41
C ARG A 538 -3.76 -9.96 -16.47
N ARG A 539 -2.60 -9.72 -17.11
CA ARG A 539 -1.52 -10.71 -17.15
C ARG A 539 -0.18 -10.10 -16.78
N GLU A 540 0.55 -10.82 -15.95
CA GLU A 540 1.96 -10.54 -15.70
C GLU A 540 2.80 -11.12 -16.83
N ARG A 541 3.20 -10.26 -17.77
CA ARG A 541 4.09 -10.64 -18.88
C ARG A 541 5.58 -10.39 -18.60
N PHE A 542 5.95 -10.10 -17.34
CA PHE A 542 7.31 -9.67 -16.97
C PHE A 542 8.39 -10.65 -17.45
N ILE A 543 8.24 -11.95 -17.17
CA ILE A 543 9.27 -12.94 -17.50
C ILE A 543 9.37 -13.17 -19.01
N ALA A 544 8.24 -13.41 -19.68
CA ALA A 544 8.22 -13.72 -21.10
C ALA A 544 8.71 -12.53 -21.94
N ARG A 545 8.25 -11.30 -21.64
CA ARG A 545 8.74 -10.08 -22.29
C ARG A 545 10.22 -9.86 -22.03
N ASN A 546 10.67 -9.87 -20.78
CA ASN A 546 12.07 -9.60 -20.46
C ASN A 546 13.01 -10.65 -21.11
N ALA A 547 12.56 -11.91 -21.22
CA ALA A 547 13.29 -12.93 -21.96
C ALA A 547 13.36 -12.62 -23.47
N ALA A 548 12.24 -12.21 -24.08
CA ALA A 548 12.20 -11.82 -25.49
C ALA A 548 13.10 -10.59 -25.77
N GLU A 549 13.01 -9.54 -24.95
CA GLU A 549 13.84 -8.35 -25.02
C GLU A 549 15.33 -8.68 -24.86
N ALA A 550 15.67 -9.52 -23.88
CA ALA A 550 17.06 -9.95 -23.67
C ALA A 550 17.59 -10.75 -24.86
N ILE A 551 16.80 -11.67 -25.41
CA ILE A 551 17.17 -12.43 -26.62
C ILE A 551 17.40 -11.47 -27.79
N ALA A 552 16.47 -10.54 -28.04
CA ALA A 552 16.57 -9.57 -29.11
C ALA A 552 17.81 -8.66 -28.95
N PHE A 553 18.08 -8.20 -27.73
CA PHE A 553 19.27 -7.39 -27.43
C PHE A 553 20.56 -8.16 -27.71
N ILE A 554 20.68 -9.40 -27.21
CA ILE A 554 21.87 -10.23 -27.42
C ILE A 554 22.08 -10.58 -28.91
N GLN A 555 21.01 -10.78 -29.67
CA GLN A 555 21.10 -11.12 -31.09
C GLN A 555 21.41 -9.91 -31.98
N THR A 556 20.88 -8.74 -31.67
CA THR A 556 20.92 -7.57 -32.56
C THR A 556 21.88 -6.48 -32.10
N GLY A 557 22.27 -6.48 -30.83
CA GLY A 557 23.02 -5.40 -30.17
C GLY A 557 22.23 -4.09 -30.02
N ARG A 558 20.92 -4.10 -30.29
CA ARG A 558 20.07 -2.91 -30.22
C ARG A 558 19.24 -2.90 -28.93
N PRO A 559 19.15 -1.77 -28.22
CA PRO A 559 18.29 -1.67 -27.04
C PRO A 559 16.81 -1.85 -27.41
N PRO A 560 15.96 -2.22 -26.45
CA PRO A 560 14.51 -2.26 -26.64
C PRO A 560 13.97 -0.92 -27.16
N GLN A 561 12.97 -0.97 -28.05
CA GLN A 561 12.28 0.25 -28.50
C GLN A 561 11.22 0.64 -27.45
N ARG A 562 11.34 1.84 -26.86
CA ARG A 562 10.33 2.44 -25.98
C ARG A 562 9.40 3.38 -26.75
#